data_AF-A0ABD4WNF5-F1
#
_entry.id   AF-A0ABD4WNF5-F1
#
_cell.length_a   1.000
_cell.length_b   1.000
_cell.length_c   1.000
_cell.angle_alpha   90.00
_cell.angle_beta   90.00
_cell.angle_gamma   90.00
#
_symmetry.space_group_name_H-M   'P 1'
#
loop_
_entity.id
_entity.type
_entity.pdbx_description
1 polymer ?
#
loop_
_entity_poly.entity_id
_entity_poly.type
_entity_poly.pdbx_seq_one_letter_code
_entity_poly.pdbx_strand_id
1 'polypeptide(L)'
;MLVKEMLNKISVKEITIKELADRYDVSTRTIQLKIKKTGYEWDNKQSIYRYVGEDPEPLDLDFSTLISKTNKMPAEQKQTNSEIASAIESKSTSASNLKASTSASKVDAIDILLQNPNDRSKRVYRGFYFDDDVLSIIDRVPKNYKSELVNEALRKVFKEKGLLD
;
A
#
# COMPACT_ATOMS: atom_id res chain seq x y z
N MET A 1 -6.51 24.39 -15.96
CA MET A 1 -7.85 23.87 -16.31
C MET A 1 -8.77 24.17 -15.14
N LEU A 2 -9.86 24.90 -15.37
CA LEU A 2 -10.80 25.25 -14.30
C LEU A 2 -11.49 24.01 -13.72
N VAL A 3 -11.80 24.03 -12.44
CA VAL A 3 -12.54 22.93 -11.77
C VAL A 3 -13.86 22.65 -12.48
N LYS A 4 -14.64 23.68 -12.84
CA LYS A 4 -15.92 23.53 -13.56
C LYS A 4 -15.76 22.84 -14.92
N GLU A 5 -14.78 23.26 -15.71
CA GLU A 5 -14.50 22.67 -17.02
C GLU A 5 -14.06 21.21 -16.89
N MET A 6 -13.20 20.93 -15.91
CA MET A 6 -12.71 19.59 -15.62
C MET A 6 -13.84 18.65 -15.21
N LEU A 7 -14.73 19.08 -14.31
CA LEU A 7 -15.89 18.30 -13.88
C LEU A 7 -16.88 18.06 -15.02
N ASN A 8 -17.10 19.05 -15.89
CA ASN A 8 -17.96 18.89 -17.06
C ASN A 8 -17.37 17.91 -18.08
N LYS A 9 -16.05 17.95 -18.31
CA LYS A 9 -15.38 16.97 -19.18
C LYS A 9 -15.49 15.54 -18.64
N ILE A 10 -15.49 15.37 -17.31
CA ILE A 10 -15.73 14.07 -16.67
C ILE A 10 -17.19 13.63 -16.83
N SER A 11 -18.17 14.53 -16.65
CA SER A 11 -19.59 14.19 -16.78
C SER A 11 -19.95 13.78 -18.21
N VAL A 12 -19.37 14.45 -19.22
CA VAL A 12 -19.52 14.12 -20.64
C VAL A 12 -18.66 12.91 -21.06
N LYS A 13 -17.83 12.38 -20.14
CA LYS A 13 -16.88 11.28 -20.38
C LYS A 13 -15.83 11.58 -21.47
N GLU A 14 -15.54 12.86 -21.71
CA GLU A 14 -14.47 13.29 -22.62
C GLU A 14 -13.08 13.06 -22.03
N ILE A 15 -12.97 13.12 -20.70
CA ILE A 15 -11.72 12.87 -19.99
C ILE A 15 -11.96 11.93 -18.82
N THR A 16 -11.01 11.02 -18.61
CA THR A 16 -11.03 10.11 -17.48
C THR A 16 -10.16 10.61 -16.32
N ILE A 17 -10.46 10.16 -15.10
CA ILE A 17 -9.64 10.45 -13.92
C ILE A 17 -8.19 9.95 -14.11
N LYS A 18 -8.00 8.88 -14.89
CA LYS A 18 -6.67 8.33 -15.24
C LYS A 18 -5.87 9.31 -16.10
N GLU A 19 -6.45 9.82 -17.17
CA GLU A 19 -5.78 10.80 -18.03
C GLU A 19 -5.46 12.11 -17.28
N LEU A 20 -6.31 12.51 -16.33
CA LEU A 20 -6.00 13.61 -15.44
C LEU A 20 -4.81 13.31 -14.53
N ALA A 21 -4.77 12.12 -13.94
CA ALA A 21 -3.64 11.66 -13.14
C ALA A 21 -2.33 11.70 -13.95
N ASP A 22 -2.35 11.19 -15.18
CA ASP A 22 -1.18 11.17 -16.07
C ASP A 22 -0.75 12.59 -16.47
N ARG A 23 -1.69 13.49 -16.78
CA ARG A 23 -1.39 14.90 -17.15
C ARG A 23 -0.72 15.69 -16.04
N TYR A 24 -1.10 15.41 -14.80
CA TYR A 24 -0.60 16.13 -13.63
C TYR A 24 0.50 15.37 -12.87
N ASP A 25 0.94 14.21 -13.38
CA ASP A 25 1.92 13.32 -12.75
C ASP A 25 1.58 12.97 -11.29
N VAL A 26 0.31 12.64 -11.04
CA VAL A 26 -0.20 12.28 -9.72
C VAL A 26 -1.08 11.04 -9.76
N SER A 27 -1.25 10.37 -8.63
CA SER A 27 -2.16 9.23 -8.56
C SER A 27 -3.63 9.62 -8.77
N THR A 28 -4.44 8.71 -9.32
CA THR A 28 -5.90 8.88 -9.44
C THR A 28 -6.58 9.18 -8.10
N ARG A 29 -6.05 8.59 -7.01
CA ARG A 29 -6.49 8.86 -5.63
C ARG A 29 -6.23 10.31 -5.23
N THR A 30 -5.10 10.89 -5.64
CA THR A 30 -4.76 12.30 -5.39
C THR A 30 -5.78 13.20 -6.07
N ILE A 31 -6.09 12.95 -7.35
CA ILE A 31 -7.09 13.71 -8.11
C ILE A 31 -8.44 13.68 -7.39
N GLN A 32 -8.93 12.50 -7.00
CA GLN A 32 -10.19 12.34 -6.28
C GLN A 32 -10.20 13.09 -4.94
N LEU A 33 -9.10 13.04 -4.19
CA LEU A 33 -8.98 13.74 -2.90
C LEU A 33 -9.00 15.26 -3.07
N LYS A 34 -8.38 15.80 -4.14
CA LYS A 34 -8.40 17.23 -4.44
C LYS A 34 -9.79 17.71 -4.85
N ILE A 35 -10.52 16.92 -5.64
CA ILE A 35 -11.94 17.20 -5.97
C ILE A 35 -12.81 17.18 -4.71
N LYS A 36 -12.58 16.21 -3.82
CA LYS A 36 -13.28 16.16 -2.53
C LYS A 36 -12.99 17.39 -1.66
N LYS A 37 -11.73 17.87 -1.66
CA LYS A 37 -11.34 19.09 -0.94
C LYS A 37 -12.03 20.34 -1.45
N THR A 38 -12.41 20.37 -2.73
CA THR A 38 -13.22 21.47 -3.31
C THR A 38 -14.71 21.37 -2.99
N GLY A 39 -15.14 20.46 -2.11
CA GLY A 39 -16.55 20.30 -1.73
C GLY A 39 -17.37 19.45 -2.69
N TYR A 40 -16.74 18.82 -3.69
CA TYR A 40 -17.44 17.96 -4.65
C TYR A 40 -17.35 16.49 -4.23
N GLU A 41 -18.49 15.83 -4.17
CA GLU A 41 -18.58 14.39 -3.93
C GLU A 41 -19.08 13.65 -5.18
N TRP A 42 -18.61 12.42 -5.34
CA TRP A 42 -19.02 11.57 -6.46
C TRP A 42 -20.42 10.98 -6.19
N ASP A 43 -21.39 11.33 -7.03
CA ASP A 43 -22.70 10.68 -7.04
C ASP A 43 -22.68 9.47 -7.97
N ASN A 44 -22.68 8.27 -7.40
CA ASN A 44 -22.65 7.02 -8.15
C ASN A 44 -23.92 6.79 -8.99
N LYS A 45 -25.05 7.39 -8.62
CA LYS A 45 -26.32 7.22 -9.35
C LYS A 45 -26.32 8.04 -10.64
N GLN A 46 -25.77 9.24 -10.58
CA GLN A 46 -25.73 10.16 -11.71
C GLN A 46 -24.41 10.07 -12.48
N SER A 47 -23.40 9.38 -11.95
CA SER A 47 -22.02 9.35 -12.48
C SER A 47 -21.45 10.76 -12.66
N ILE A 48 -21.79 11.66 -11.75
CA ILE A 48 -21.46 13.10 -11.79
C ILE A 48 -20.95 13.51 -10.40
N TYR A 49 -20.06 14.49 -10.37
CA TYR A 49 -19.65 15.15 -9.12
C TYR A 49 -20.69 16.19 -8.71
N ARG A 50 -21.25 16.05 -7.51
CA ARG A 50 -22.21 16.98 -6.90
C ARG A 50 -21.49 17.83 -5.86
N TYR A 51 -21.77 19.12 -5.85
CA TYR A 51 -21.29 20.02 -4.80
C TYR A 51 -22.07 19.79 -3.50
N VAL A 52 -21.37 19.56 -2.39
CA VAL A 52 -21.90 19.32 -1.04
C VAL A 52 -21.23 20.26 -0.01
N GLY A 53 -20.39 21.20 -0.46
CA GLY A 53 -19.69 22.14 0.42
C GLY A 53 -20.60 23.24 0.99
N GLU A 54 -20.26 23.75 2.18
CA GLU A 54 -20.90 24.93 2.79
C GLU A 54 -20.36 26.26 2.22
N ASP A 55 -19.15 26.24 1.63
CA ASP A 55 -18.50 27.40 1.03
C ASP A 55 -19.12 27.78 -0.34
N PRO A 56 -18.89 28.99 -0.88
CA PRO A 56 -19.28 29.31 -2.25
C PRO A 56 -18.52 28.41 -3.25
N GLU A 57 -19.24 27.90 -4.25
CA GLU A 57 -18.70 27.00 -5.27
C GLU A 57 -17.43 27.59 -5.92
N PRO A 58 -16.27 26.91 -5.84
CA PRO A 58 -15.02 27.40 -6.42
C PRO A 58 -15.00 27.13 -7.94
N LEU A 59 -15.91 27.77 -8.66
CA LEU A 59 -16.13 27.57 -10.11
C LEU A 59 -14.94 28.08 -10.94
N ASP A 60 -14.29 29.15 -10.48
CA ASP A 60 -13.19 29.83 -11.18
C ASP A 60 -11.80 29.41 -10.67
N LEU A 61 -11.74 28.40 -9.80
CA LEU A 61 -10.47 27.91 -9.28
C LEU A 61 -9.76 27.05 -10.33
N ASP A 62 -8.49 27.36 -10.59
CA ASP A 62 -7.66 26.54 -11.46
C ASP A 62 -7.20 25.28 -10.73
N PHE A 63 -7.58 24.10 -11.24
CA PHE A 63 -7.32 22.81 -10.60
C PHE A 63 -5.81 22.51 -10.42
N SER A 64 -4.96 23.06 -11.30
CA SER A 64 -3.51 22.96 -11.19
C SER A 64 -3.00 23.46 -9.84
N THR A 65 -3.56 24.56 -9.34
CA THR A 65 -3.13 25.19 -8.07
C THR A 65 -3.35 24.30 -6.86
N LEU A 66 -4.34 23.39 -6.93
CA LEU A 66 -4.63 22.41 -5.89
C LEU A 66 -3.58 21.30 -5.83
N ILE A 67 -2.92 21.01 -6.96
CA ILE A 67 -1.91 19.96 -7.11
C ILE A 67 -0.54 20.50 -6.74
N SER A 68 -0.16 21.68 -7.23
CA SER A 68 1.16 22.30 -7.05
C SER A 68 1.52 22.64 -5.59
N LYS A 69 0.52 22.84 -4.72
CA LYS A 69 0.74 23.24 -3.31
C LYS A 69 1.31 22.14 -2.41
N THR A 70 1.61 20.96 -2.93
CA THR A 70 2.03 19.79 -2.12
C THR A 70 3.53 19.48 -2.18
N ASN A 71 4.32 20.20 -2.99
CA ASN A 71 5.78 20.00 -3.05
C ASN A 71 6.59 20.86 -2.06
N LYS A 72 5.95 21.45 -1.04
CA LYS A 72 6.66 22.07 0.08
C LYS A 72 6.18 21.51 1.42
N MET A 73 7.11 20.74 2.00
CA MET A 73 7.32 20.38 3.41
C MET A 73 6.69 19.09 3.96
N PRO A 74 7.51 18.23 4.60
CA PRO A 74 7.07 17.03 5.29
C PRO A 74 6.38 17.42 6.60
N ALA A 75 5.14 16.99 6.78
CA ALA A 75 4.46 17.12 8.06
C ALA A 75 5.06 16.11 9.04
N GLU A 76 5.55 16.66 10.14
CA GLU A 76 6.17 16.03 11.31
C GLU A 76 5.45 14.75 11.76
N GLN A 77 6.14 13.62 11.62
CA GLN A 77 5.90 12.49 12.51
C GLN A 77 6.39 12.91 13.90
N LYS A 78 5.46 13.08 14.83
CA LYS A 78 5.76 13.20 16.25
C LYS A 78 6.49 11.94 16.73
N GLN A 79 7.82 12.01 16.74
CA GLN A 79 8.67 11.18 17.56
C GLN A 79 8.58 11.69 18.99
N THR A 80 8.00 10.91 19.90
CA THR A 80 8.25 11.09 21.33
C THR A 80 9.52 10.32 21.67
N ASN A 81 10.54 11.09 22.05
CA ASN A 81 11.87 10.63 22.43
C ASN A 81 11.80 9.69 23.64
N SER A 82 12.47 8.55 23.54
CA SER A 82 13.19 7.99 24.68
C SER A 82 14.62 7.76 24.23
N GLU A 83 15.50 8.63 24.72
CA GLU A 83 16.93 8.38 24.78
C GLU A 83 17.19 7.01 25.41
N ILE A 84 18.17 6.26 24.89
CA ILE A 84 19.37 5.85 25.60
C ILE A 84 20.34 5.23 24.58
N ALA A 85 21.60 5.62 24.72
CA ALA A 85 22.71 5.42 23.81
C ALA A 85 23.10 3.95 23.58
N SER A 86 23.56 3.71 22.36
CA SER A 86 24.37 2.54 21.97
C SER A 86 25.80 2.68 22.49
N ALA A 87 26.31 1.68 23.19
CA ALA A 87 27.75 1.38 23.26
C ALA A 87 28.01 -0.12 23.52
N ILE A 88 28.21 -0.87 22.43
CA ILE A 88 29.34 -1.78 22.13
C ILE A 88 29.91 -2.63 23.30
N GLU A 89 29.84 -3.96 23.20
CA GLU A 89 31.01 -4.85 22.98
C GLU A 89 30.68 -6.34 23.14
N SER A 90 30.99 -7.08 22.07
CA SER A 90 30.94 -8.52 21.94
C SER A 90 32.12 -9.16 22.67
N LYS A 91 31.90 -10.08 23.62
CA LYS A 91 32.82 -11.21 23.87
C LYS A 91 32.22 -12.27 24.79
N SER A 92 31.80 -13.42 24.25
CA SER A 92 32.04 -14.72 24.89
C SER A 92 32.00 -15.84 23.86
N THR A 93 33.20 -16.26 23.47
CA THR A 93 33.53 -17.55 22.88
C THR A 93 32.96 -18.69 23.73
N SER A 94 32.29 -19.66 23.12
CA SER A 94 32.38 -21.08 23.50
C SER A 94 31.92 -21.97 22.36
N ALA A 95 32.88 -22.72 21.85
CA ALA A 95 32.72 -23.72 20.81
C ALA A 95 31.98 -24.95 21.33
N SER A 96 31.17 -25.57 20.47
CA SER A 96 31.10 -27.03 20.46
C SER A 96 30.76 -27.54 19.06
N ASN A 97 31.60 -28.49 18.64
CA ASN A 97 31.57 -29.20 17.37
C ASN A 97 30.29 -30.02 17.20
N LEU A 98 29.70 -29.98 16.01
CA LEU A 98 29.13 -31.18 15.37
C LEU A 98 29.38 -31.11 13.85
N LYS A 99 30.34 -31.93 13.39
CA LYS A 99 30.41 -32.40 12.00
C LYS A 99 29.36 -33.48 11.83
N ALA A 100 28.51 -33.38 10.81
CA ALA A 100 28.40 -34.38 9.73
C ALA A 100 27.13 -34.21 8.89
N SER A 101 27.31 -34.41 7.57
CA SER A 101 26.39 -35.11 6.67
C SER A 101 25.17 -34.37 6.11
N THR A 102 25.39 -33.80 4.91
CA THR A 102 24.54 -33.92 3.71
C THR A 102 23.02 -34.06 3.88
N SER A 103 22.29 -33.01 3.51
CA SER A 103 21.23 -33.13 2.49
C SER A 103 21.06 -31.75 1.85
N ALA A 104 20.91 -31.71 0.52
CA ALA A 104 20.60 -30.47 -0.18
C ALA A 104 19.42 -29.79 0.52
N SER A 105 19.61 -28.56 0.98
CA SER A 105 18.56 -27.75 1.61
C SER A 105 17.35 -27.77 0.70
N LYS A 106 16.33 -28.52 1.10
CA LYS A 106 15.06 -28.60 0.40
C LYS A 106 14.48 -27.19 0.49
N VAL A 107 14.65 -26.42 -0.57
CA VAL A 107 14.16 -25.03 -0.64
C VAL A 107 12.68 -25.08 -0.32
N ASP A 108 12.27 -24.50 0.81
CA ASP A 108 10.87 -24.52 1.24
C ASP A 108 10.05 -23.64 0.29
N ALA A 109 8.74 -23.89 0.19
CA ALA A 109 7.87 -23.04 -0.64
C ALA A 109 7.99 -21.55 -0.28
N ILE A 110 8.25 -21.25 1.00
CA ILE A 110 8.53 -19.90 1.50
C ILE A 110 9.83 -19.34 0.89
N ASP A 111 10.89 -20.14 0.85
CA ASP A 111 12.17 -19.72 0.27
C ASP A 111 12.05 -19.46 -1.23
N ILE A 112 11.27 -20.29 -1.94
CA ILE A 112 10.97 -20.09 -3.36
C ILE A 112 10.19 -18.77 -3.54
N LEU A 113 9.20 -18.49 -2.70
CA LEU A 113 8.43 -17.24 -2.77
C LEU A 113 9.29 -15.99 -2.54
N LEU A 114 10.28 -16.07 -1.64
CA LEU A 114 11.27 -15.01 -1.44
C LEU A 114 12.14 -14.79 -2.69
N GLN A 115 12.26 -15.80 -3.56
CA GLN A 115 12.98 -15.76 -4.84
C GLN A 115 12.10 -15.34 -6.03
N ASN A 116 10.85 -14.92 -5.79
CA ASN A 116 10.00 -14.21 -6.76
C ASN A 116 9.51 -15.07 -7.97
N PRO A 117 8.73 -16.14 -7.76
CA PRO A 117 8.24 -17.05 -8.81
C PRO A 117 7.06 -16.47 -9.60
N ASN A 118 6.78 -17.04 -10.79
CA ASN A 118 5.83 -16.48 -11.76
C ASN A 118 4.42 -17.11 -11.76
N ASP A 119 4.18 -18.17 -10.99
CA ASP A 119 2.92 -18.94 -11.06
C ASP A 119 1.99 -18.67 -9.87
N ARG A 120 0.72 -18.40 -10.14
CA ARG A 120 -0.24 -17.86 -9.15
C ARG A 120 -1.45 -18.77 -8.97
N SER A 121 -1.75 -19.13 -7.72
CA SER A 121 -2.97 -19.90 -7.39
C SER A 121 -4.24 -19.04 -7.46
N LYS A 122 -5.40 -19.67 -7.65
CA LYS A 122 -6.72 -19.01 -7.53
C LYS A 122 -6.89 -18.48 -6.09
N ARG A 123 -7.20 -17.18 -5.93
CA ARG A 123 -7.29 -16.49 -4.63
C ARG A 123 -8.74 -16.05 -4.36
N VAL A 124 -9.20 -16.17 -3.11
CA VAL A 124 -10.49 -15.63 -2.63
C VAL A 124 -10.22 -14.52 -1.63
N TYR A 125 -10.84 -13.34 -1.81
CA TYR A 125 -10.65 -12.21 -0.90
C TYR A 125 -11.50 -12.35 0.37
N ARG A 126 -10.82 -12.29 1.51
CA ARG A 126 -11.38 -12.19 2.86
C ARG A 126 -10.49 -11.24 3.66
N GLY A 127 -11.09 -10.38 4.48
CA GLY A 127 -10.37 -9.41 5.32
C GLY A 127 -10.17 -9.92 6.73
N PHE A 128 -8.96 -9.75 7.26
CA PHE A 128 -8.56 -10.03 8.65
C PHE A 128 -7.57 -8.96 9.10
N TYR A 129 -7.49 -8.75 10.41
CA TYR A 129 -6.51 -7.86 11.02
C TYR A 129 -5.23 -8.64 11.31
N PHE A 130 -4.09 -7.97 11.21
CA PHE A 130 -2.78 -8.45 11.64
C PHE A 130 -2.23 -7.50 12.70
N ASP A 131 -1.50 -8.07 13.65
CA ASP A 131 -0.71 -7.29 14.59
C ASP A 131 0.50 -6.64 13.89
N ASP A 132 1.02 -5.57 14.50
CA ASP A 132 2.06 -4.72 13.88
C ASP A 132 3.35 -5.49 13.57
N ASP A 133 3.73 -6.44 14.42
CA ASP A 133 4.91 -7.28 14.25
C ASP A 133 4.77 -8.20 13.03
N VAL A 134 3.62 -8.87 12.89
CA VAL A 134 3.30 -9.73 11.74
C VAL A 134 3.21 -8.89 10.46
N LEU A 135 2.56 -7.72 10.52
CA LEU A 135 2.44 -6.83 9.36
C LEU A 135 3.80 -6.34 8.89
N SER A 136 4.72 -6.01 9.81
CA SER A 136 6.07 -5.56 9.49
C SER A 136 6.89 -6.59 8.71
N ILE A 137 6.62 -7.89 8.91
CA ILE A 137 7.28 -8.98 8.18
C ILE A 137 6.66 -9.12 6.79
N ILE A 138 5.33 -9.09 6.69
CA ILE A 138 4.60 -9.20 5.41
C ILE A 138 4.95 -8.02 4.49
N ASP A 139 5.11 -6.82 5.05
CA ASP A 139 5.37 -5.60 4.28
C ASP A 139 6.78 -5.51 3.70
N ARG A 140 7.73 -6.32 4.18
CA ARG A 140 9.07 -6.47 3.58
C ARG A 140 9.03 -7.17 2.21
N VAL A 141 7.98 -7.94 1.96
CA VAL A 141 7.84 -8.72 0.73
C VAL A 141 7.13 -7.88 -0.35
N PRO A 142 7.55 -7.96 -1.63
CA PRO A 142 6.92 -7.19 -2.71
C PRO A 142 5.41 -7.44 -2.80
N LYS A 143 4.65 -6.39 -3.16
CA LYS A 143 3.17 -6.38 -3.14
C LYS A 143 2.52 -7.60 -3.82
N ASN A 144 3.17 -8.16 -4.84
CA ASN A 144 2.64 -9.28 -5.62
C ASN A 144 2.67 -10.64 -4.87
N TYR A 145 3.55 -10.77 -3.87
CA TYR A 145 3.85 -12.03 -3.16
C TYR A 145 3.32 -12.07 -1.72
N LYS A 146 2.79 -10.95 -1.21
CA LYS A 146 2.28 -10.86 0.17
C LYS A 146 1.24 -11.93 0.48
N SER A 147 0.26 -12.12 -0.40
CA SER A 147 -0.78 -13.14 -0.19
C SER A 147 -0.23 -14.56 -0.26
N GLU A 148 0.79 -14.81 -1.06
CA GLU A 148 1.40 -16.15 -1.18
C GLU A 148 2.20 -16.48 0.07
N LEU A 149 2.99 -15.53 0.58
CA LEU A 149 3.71 -15.68 1.83
C LEU A 149 2.75 -16.05 2.97
N VAL A 150 1.67 -15.28 3.13
CA VAL A 150 0.67 -15.52 4.17
C VAL A 150 0.02 -16.89 4.00
N ASN A 151 -0.38 -17.25 2.78
CA ASN A 151 -1.03 -18.53 2.53
C ASN A 151 -0.08 -19.72 2.76
N GLU A 152 1.19 -19.65 2.36
CA GLU A 152 2.16 -20.72 2.57
C GLU A 152 2.55 -20.85 4.05
N ALA A 153 2.72 -19.73 4.77
CA ALA A 153 2.92 -19.76 6.22
C ALA A 153 1.74 -20.45 6.93
N LEU A 154 0.50 -20.08 6.58
CA LEU A 154 -0.70 -20.70 7.13
C LEU A 154 -0.80 -22.18 6.74
N ARG A 155 -0.52 -22.56 5.48
CA ARG A 155 -0.53 -23.96 5.04
C ARG A 155 0.47 -24.81 5.79
N LYS A 156 1.69 -24.31 6.00
CA LYS A 156 2.73 -25.01 6.77
C LYS A 156 2.23 -25.29 8.19
N VAL A 157 1.70 -24.27 8.87
CA VAL A 157 1.14 -24.42 10.22
C VAL A 157 -0.07 -25.35 10.23
N PHE A 158 -1.00 -25.22 9.29
CA PHE A 158 -2.19 -26.07 9.24
C PHE A 158 -1.87 -27.53 8.93
N LYS A 159 -0.88 -27.82 8.07
CA LYS A 159 -0.35 -29.17 7.83
C LYS A 159 0.30 -29.75 9.08
N GLU A 160 1.15 -28.98 9.76
CA GLU A 160 1.78 -29.39 11.02
C GLU A 160 0.75 -29.69 12.12
N LYS A 161 -0.40 -29.01 12.09
CA LYS A 161 -1.51 -29.23 13.02
C LYS A 161 -2.53 -30.29 12.55
N GLY A 162 -2.35 -30.89 11.38
CA GLY A 162 -3.29 -31.88 10.82
C GLY A 162 -4.65 -31.31 10.43
N LEU A 163 -4.73 -29.99 10.19
CA LEU A 163 -5.95 -29.30 9.76
C LEU A 163 -6.10 -29.24 8.23
N LEU A 164 -5.01 -29.55 7.51
CA LEU A 164 -4.91 -29.57 6.06
C LEU A 164 -3.97 -30.69 5.65
N ASP A 165 -4.39 -31.48 4.66
CA ASP A 165 -3.59 -32.56 4.07
C ASP A 165 -2.51 -32.03 3.11
#